data_AF-A0A7W0NY29-F1
#
_entry.id   AF-A0A7W0NY29-F1
#
_cell.length_a   1.000
_cell.length_b   1.000
_cell.length_c   1.000
_cell.angle_alpha   90.00
_cell.angle_beta   90.00
_cell.angle_gamma   90.00
#
_symmetry.space_group_name_H-M   'P 1'
#
loop_
_entity.id
_entity.type
_entity.pdbx_description
1 polymer ?
#
loop_
_entity_poly.entity_id
_entity_poly.type
_entity_poly.pdbx_seq_one_letter_code
_entity_poly.pdbx_strand_id
1 'polypeptide(L)'
;MNKQHPFHPIIYVRGFAATQAEIEETVADPYMGFNIGSTKARQIWTGDLKKFFFQSPLVRLQTDRNYRDVYADGEDVVVSDRADIPLPYQCVVIYRYYDEASEAFSEGNTPPIQHFGIELGKLILRLREKICSNPDNAVAPEDFRVYLVAHSMGGLVCRCFLQNAQLGADPKFHLRPEELQGLAEARTRVDKFFT
;
A
#
# COMPACT_ATOMS: atom_id res chain seq x y z
N MET A 1 -21.12 -5.06 10.00
CA MET A 1 -21.18 -4.45 8.65
C MET A 1 -20.57 -3.07 8.77
N ASN A 2 -19.42 -2.89 8.13
CA ASN A 2 -18.62 -1.68 8.26
C ASN A 2 -19.34 -0.46 7.66
N LYS A 3 -19.63 0.56 8.49
CA LYS A 3 -20.32 1.79 8.06
C LYS A 3 -19.52 2.61 7.04
N GLN A 4 -18.21 2.37 6.95
CA GLN A 4 -17.31 3.03 6.02
C GLN A 4 -17.34 2.40 4.63
N HIS A 5 -17.97 1.23 4.44
CA HIS A 5 -18.13 0.62 3.12
C HIS A 5 -18.90 1.56 2.18
N PRO A 6 -18.48 1.75 0.91
CA PRO A 6 -17.45 0.98 0.18
C PRO A 6 -16.03 1.59 0.21
N PHE A 7 -15.72 2.51 1.12
CA PHE A 7 -14.47 3.25 1.15
C PHE A 7 -13.45 2.64 2.14
N HIS A 8 -12.91 1.48 1.76
CA HIS A 8 -11.85 0.80 2.52
C HIS A 8 -10.48 1.44 2.32
N PRO A 9 -9.58 1.41 3.33
CA PRO A 9 -8.19 1.81 3.17
C PRO A 9 -7.56 1.18 1.94
N ILE A 10 -6.80 1.97 1.19
CA ILE A 10 -6.09 1.51 0.00
C ILE A 10 -4.63 1.31 0.37
N ILE A 11 -4.09 0.13 0.10
CA ILE A 11 -2.64 -0.11 0.10
C ILE A 11 -2.18 -0.17 -1.35
N TYR A 12 -1.41 0.82 -1.75
CA TYR A 12 -0.78 0.87 -3.06
C TYR A 12 0.54 0.10 -3.04
N VAL A 13 0.69 -0.83 -3.96
CA VAL A 13 1.88 -1.67 -4.10
C VAL A 13 2.49 -1.42 -5.48
N ARG A 14 3.56 -0.61 -5.52
CA ARG A 14 4.32 -0.36 -6.75
C ARG A 14 5.02 -1.65 -7.20
N GLY A 15 5.40 -1.73 -8.48
CA GLY A 15 6.26 -2.79 -9.01
C GLY A 15 7.74 -2.43 -9.09
N PHE A 16 8.52 -3.36 -9.62
CA PHE A 16 9.98 -3.33 -9.70
C PHE A 16 10.57 -2.16 -10.46
N ALA A 17 11.46 -1.44 -9.77
CA ALA A 17 12.51 -0.62 -10.36
C ALA A 17 13.67 -1.55 -10.74
N ALA A 18 14.04 -1.59 -12.02
CA ALA A 18 14.93 -2.61 -12.57
C ALA A 18 16.41 -2.40 -12.22
N THR A 19 16.79 -1.16 -11.91
CA THR A 19 18.16 -0.75 -11.58
C THR A 19 18.21 -0.07 -10.20
N GLN A 20 19.39 -0.09 -9.55
CA GLN A 20 19.57 0.60 -8.27
C GLN A 20 19.21 2.09 -8.37
N ALA A 21 19.58 2.76 -9.46
CA ALA A 21 19.24 4.15 -9.69
C ALA A 21 17.71 4.39 -9.72
N GLU A 22 16.94 3.50 -10.35
CA GLU A 22 15.48 3.59 -10.36
C GLU A 22 14.86 3.26 -8.98
N ILE A 23 15.51 2.40 -8.18
CA ILE A 23 15.12 2.13 -6.80
C ILE A 23 15.29 3.40 -5.98
N GLU A 24 16.46 4.05 -6.05
CA GLU A 24 16.72 5.30 -5.31
C GLU A 24 15.77 6.44 -5.74
N GLU A 25 15.51 6.59 -7.03
CA GLU A 25 14.52 7.57 -7.52
C GLU A 25 13.11 7.26 -6.99
N THR A 26 12.72 5.98 -6.97
CA THR A 26 11.42 5.54 -6.45
C THR A 26 11.31 5.79 -4.95
N VAL A 27 12.38 5.52 -4.20
CA VAL A 27 12.43 5.72 -2.75
C VAL A 27 12.43 7.20 -2.39
N ALA A 28 13.06 8.06 -3.20
CA ALA A 28 13.03 9.51 -3.02
C ALA A 28 11.63 10.13 -3.21
N ASP A 29 10.70 9.45 -3.89
CA ASP A 29 9.29 9.86 -4.00
C ASP A 29 8.46 9.28 -2.84
N PRO A 30 7.85 10.13 -1.97
CA PRO A 30 7.03 9.65 -0.87
C PRO A 30 5.86 8.78 -1.32
N TYR A 31 5.28 9.04 -2.50
CA TYR A 31 4.13 8.32 -3.03
C TYR A 31 4.47 7.27 -4.07
N MET A 32 5.76 7.03 -4.32
CA MET A 32 6.25 6.05 -5.30
C MET A 32 5.48 6.15 -6.63
N GLY A 33 5.28 7.37 -7.13
CA GLY A 33 4.60 7.69 -8.37
C GLY A 33 3.07 7.65 -8.36
N PHE A 34 2.42 7.32 -7.23
CA PHE A 34 0.94 7.30 -7.14
C PHE A 34 0.31 8.71 -7.24
N ASN A 35 1.12 9.73 -6.97
CA ASN A 35 0.82 11.16 -7.11
C ASN A 35 1.12 11.72 -8.52
N ILE A 36 1.60 10.92 -9.47
CA ILE A 36 1.93 11.38 -10.83
C ILE A 36 0.67 11.45 -11.71
N GLY A 37 0.48 12.59 -12.38
CA GLY A 37 -0.58 12.83 -13.36
C GLY A 37 -0.06 12.89 -14.80
N SER A 38 -0.91 13.30 -15.75
CA SER A 38 -0.51 13.46 -17.16
C SER A 38 -1.29 14.58 -17.86
N THR A 39 -0.67 15.24 -18.84
CA THR A 39 -1.33 16.27 -19.67
C THR A 39 -1.51 15.84 -21.13
N LYS A 40 -1.46 14.52 -21.42
CA LYS A 40 -1.42 14.02 -22.79
C LYS A 40 -2.66 14.45 -23.59
N ALA A 41 -2.41 14.89 -24.82
CA ALA A 41 -3.43 15.33 -25.75
C ALA A 41 -4.31 14.15 -26.19
N ARG A 42 -5.63 14.34 -26.15
CA ARG A 42 -6.59 13.39 -26.73
C ARG A 42 -6.96 13.92 -28.12
N GLN A 43 -6.80 13.09 -29.15
CA GLN A 43 -7.36 13.40 -30.45
C GLN A 43 -8.89 13.21 -30.38
N ILE A 44 -9.64 14.27 -30.66
CA ILE A 44 -11.11 14.18 -30.73
C ILE A 44 -11.53 13.67 -32.12
N TRP A 45 -12.81 13.32 -32.26
CA TRP A 45 -13.35 12.70 -33.47
C TRP A 45 -13.19 13.55 -34.75
N THR A 46 -12.92 14.86 -34.60
CA THR A 46 -12.61 15.77 -35.71
C THR A 46 -11.16 15.70 -36.19
N GLY A 47 -10.29 15.00 -35.46
CA GLY A 47 -8.86 14.93 -35.72
C GLY A 47 -8.02 15.95 -34.94
N ASP A 48 -8.64 16.89 -34.24
CA ASP A 48 -7.94 17.92 -33.46
C ASP A 48 -7.35 17.37 -32.16
N LEU A 49 -6.19 17.89 -31.75
CA LEU A 49 -5.57 17.58 -30.47
C LEU A 49 -6.11 18.52 -29.38
N LYS A 50 -6.85 17.95 -28.42
CA LYS A 50 -7.27 18.70 -27.22
C LYS A 50 -6.36 18.39 -26.05
N LYS A 51 -5.86 19.44 -25.41
CA LYS A 51 -5.11 19.31 -24.14
C LYS A 51 -6.06 18.77 -23.07
N PHE A 52 -5.68 17.66 -22.45
CA PHE A 52 -6.46 17.06 -21.36
C PHE A 52 -5.56 16.86 -20.15
N PHE A 53 -6.05 17.25 -18.98
CA PHE A 53 -5.33 17.14 -17.72
C PHE A 53 -5.90 15.96 -16.94
N PHE A 54 -5.12 14.89 -16.85
CA PHE A 54 -5.37 13.77 -15.96
C PHE A 54 -4.66 14.06 -14.63
N GLN A 55 -5.42 14.53 -13.65
CA GLN A 55 -4.95 14.60 -12.27
C GLN A 55 -4.57 13.20 -11.78
N SER A 56 -3.57 13.13 -10.91
CA SER A 56 -3.05 11.86 -10.42
C SER A 56 -4.09 11.08 -9.61
N PRO A 57 -3.96 9.74 -9.53
CA PRO A 57 -4.84 8.92 -8.70
C PRO A 57 -4.97 9.43 -7.27
N LEU A 58 -3.84 9.81 -6.63
CA LEU A 58 -3.85 10.35 -5.27
C LEU A 58 -4.70 11.62 -5.14
N VAL A 59 -4.47 12.62 -6.01
CA VAL A 59 -5.21 13.89 -5.97
C VAL A 59 -6.70 13.63 -6.10
N ARG A 60 -7.10 12.76 -7.04
CA ARG A 60 -8.51 12.43 -7.25
C ARG A 60 -9.13 11.69 -6.08
N LEU A 61 -8.38 10.80 -5.42
CA LEU A 61 -8.87 10.13 -4.22
C LEU A 61 -9.06 11.12 -3.07
N GLN A 62 -8.18 12.11 -2.94
CA GLN A 62 -8.32 13.17 -1.94
C GLN A 62 -9.49 14.10 -2.26
N THR A 63 -9.59 14.62 -3.48
CA THR A 63 -10.60 15.63 -3.85
C THR A 63 -11.98 15.06 -4.10
N ASP A 64 -12.06 13.95 -4.84
CA ASP A 64 -13.35 13.41 -5.31
C ASP A 64 -13.95 12.46 -4.27
N ARG A 65 -13.11 11.88 -3.40
CA ARG A 65 -13.50 10.80 -2.49
C ARG A 65 -13.13 11.05 -1.03
N ASN A 66 -12.37 12.08 -0.67
CA ASN A 66 -11.96 12.37 0.72
C ASN A 66 -11.06 11.29 1.36
N TYR A 67 -10.26 10.59 0.56
CA TYR A 67 -9.14 9.82 1.11
C TYR A 67 -8.09 10.75 1.70
N ARG A 68 -7.38 10.29 2.73
CA ARG A 68 -6.19 10.97 3.26
C ARG A 68 -4.94 10.12 3.06
N ASP A 69 -3.78 10.74 2.90
CA ASP A 69 -2.52 10.01 3.07
C ASP A 69 -2.28 9.72 4.56
N VAL A 70 -1.20 8.99 4.84
CA VAL A 70 -0.84 8.56 6.20
C VAL A 70 0.39 9.30 6.74
N TYR A 71 0.82 10.36 6.06
CA TYR A 71 2.00 11.11 6.44
C TYR A 71 1.61 12.29 7.33
N ALA A 72 2.29 12.43 8.46
CA ALA A 72 2.12 13.58 9.33
C ALA A 72 3.47 13.98 9.93
N ASP A 73 3.76 15.28 9.92
CA ASP A 73 5.05 15.84 10.36
C ASP A 73 6.29 15.20 9.70
N GLY A 74 6.14 14.66 8.49
CA GLY A 74 7.21 13.95 7.76
C GLY A 74 7.39 12.48 8.13
N GLU A 75 6.56 11.93 9.01
CA GLU A 75 6.58 10.52 9.41
C GLU A 75 5.40 9.74 8.80
N ASP A 76 5.62 8.46 8.54
CA ASP A 76 4.53 7.53 8.23
C ASP A 76 3.88 7.06 9.54
N VAL A 77 2.65 7.52 9.76
CA VAL A 77 1.90 7.25 11.00
C VAL A 77 1.51 5.77 11.11
N VAL A 78 1.49 5.00 10.02
CA VAL A 78 1.20 3.56 10.07
C VAL A 78 2.36 2.81 10.72
N VAL A 79 3.59 3.13 10.34
CA VAL A 79 4.80 2.44 10.82
C VAL A 79 5.49 3.12 12.01
N SER A 80 5.14 4.36 12.34
CA SER A 80 5.62 5.01 13.57
C SER A 80 4.84 4.58 14.81
N ASP A 81 5.42 4.83 15.98
CA ASP A 81 4.79 4.56 17.29
C ASP A 81 4.03 5.79 17.83
N ARG A 82 3.83 6.82 16.99
CA ARG A 82 2.98 7.99 17.30
C ARG A 82 1.55 7.52 17.56
N ALA A 83 1.12 7.63 18.82
CA ALA A 83 -0.25 7.34 19.26
C ALA A 83 -1.13 8.61 19.33
N ASP A 84 -0.51 9.79 19.24
CA ASP A 84 -1.16 11.10 19.29
C ASP A 84 -1.85 11.48 17.97
N ILE A 85 -1.47 10.87 16.86
CA ILE A 85 -2.08 11.12 15.54
C ILE A 85 -3.07 10.01 15.21
N PRO A 86 -4.39 10.27 15.28
CA PRO A 86 -5.39 9.29 14.92
C PRO A 86 -5.41 9.06 13.40
N LEU A 87 -5.36 7.79 12.98
CA LEU A 87 -5.42 7.42 11.58
C LEU A 87 -6.88 7.30 11.12
N PRO A 88 -7.33 8.03 10.08
CA PRO A 88 -8.68 7.89 9.55
C PRO A 88 -8.83 6.57 8.79
N TYR A 89 -10.03 5.99 8.82
CA TYR A 89 -10.33 4.75 8.11
C TYR A 89 -10.08 4.87 6.60
N GLN A 90 -10.52 5.98 6.01
CA GLN A 90 -10.41 6.21 4.58
C GLN A 90 -9.05 6.82 4.24
N CYS A 91 -8.01 5.98 4.19
CA CYS A 91 -6.64 6.39 3.94
C CYS A 91 -5.98 5.65 2.76
N VAL A 92 -4.92 6.25 2.21
CA VAL A 92 -4.04 5.66 1.20
C VAL A 92 -2.68 5.43 1.84
N VAL A 93 -2.26 4.17 1.89
CA VAL A 93 -0.97 3.71 2.37
C VAL A 93 -0.13 3.31 1.18
N ILE A 94 1.13 3.74 1.15
CA ILE A 94 2.11 3.32 0.16
C ILE A 94 2.93 2.19 0.79
N TYR A 95 2.90 0.99 0.21
CA TYR A 95 3.72 -0.09 0.72
C TYR A 95 5.17 0.08 0.24
N ARG A 96 6.00 0.73 1.06
CA ARG A 96 7.35 1.17 0.73
C ARG A 96 8.43 0.08 0.89
N TYR A 97 8.18 -1.11 0.36
CA TYR A 97 9.11 -2.23 0.50
C TYR A 97 10.46 -2.04 -0.23
N TYR A 98 10.61 -1.02 -1.08
CA TYR A 98 11.88 -0.62 -1.68
C TYR A 98 12.84 0.04 -0.70
N ASP A 99 12.34 0.57 0.41
CA ASP A 99 13.21 1.23 1.39
C ASP A 99 14.26 0.22 1.91
N GLU A 100 13.88 -1.05 2.10
CA GLU A 100 14.81 -2.15 2.47
C GLU A 100 15.79 -2.58 1.36
N ALA A 101 15.62 -2.12 0.13
CA ALA A 101 16.52 -2.39 -1.00
C ALA A 101 17.35 -1.16 -1.41
N SER A 102 17.05 0.01 -0.84
CA SER A 102 17.83 1.23 -1.06
C SER A 102 19.12 1.19 -0.27
N GLU A 103 20.21 1.64 -0.88
CA GLU A 103 21.51 1.78 -0.20
C GLU A 103 21.46 2.85 0.91
N ALA A 104 20.52 3.79 0.82
CA ALA A 104 20.34 4.84 1.83
C ALA A 104 19.77 4.31 3.15
N PHE A 105 19.03 3.19 3.10
CA PHE A 105 18.29 2.66 4.24
C PHE A 105 18.61 1.19 4.56
N SER A 106 19.44 0.51 3.75
CA SER A 106 19.80 -0.90 3.88
C SER A 106 21.18 -1.23 3.27
N GLU A 107 21.59 -2.50 3.30
CA GLU A 107 22.81 -2.99 2.64
C GLU A 107 22.71 -3.08 1.10
N GLY A 108 21.59 -2.69 0.48
CA GLY A 108 21.40 -2.71 -0.98
C GLY A 108 21.05 -4.09 -1.57
N ASN A 109 20.88 -5.10 -0.73
CA ASN A 109 20.45 -6.43 -1.17
C ASN A 109 18.92 -6.50 -1.23
N THR A 110 18.35 -6.76 -2.41
CA THR A 110 16.90 -6.91 -2.57
C THR A 110 16.41 -8.24 -1.96
N PRO A 111 15.53 -8.21 -0.94
CA PRO A 111 14.95 -9.44 -0.38
C PRO A 111 14.13 -10.23 -1.41
N PRO A 112 13.92 -11.54 -1.20
CA PRO A 112 13.08 -12.34 -2.08
C PRO A 112 11.61 -11.92 -1.98
N ILE A 113 10.81 -12.11 -3.03
CA ILE A 113 9.42 -11.63 -3.10
C ILE A 113 8.52 -12.12 -1.94
N GLN A 114 8.81 -13.30 -1.38
CA GLN A 114 8.09 -13.83 -0.23
C GLN A 114 8.29 -12.95 1.02
N HIS A 115 9.45 -12.32 1.19
CA HIS A 115 9.70 -11.34 2.24
C HIS A 115 8.71 -10.19 2.14
N PHE A 116 8.57 -9.59 0.96
CA PHE A 116 7.61 -8.51 0.73
C PHE A 116 6.15 -8.98 0.90
N GLY A 117 5.84 -10.23 0.55
CA GLY A 117 4.52 -10.81 0.82
C GLY A 117 4.23 -10.93 2.32
N ILE A 118 5.23 -11.31 3.13
CA ILE A 118 5.12 -11.43 4.59
C ILE A 118 4.92 -10.04 5.21
N GLU A 119 5.78 -9.08 4.85
CA GLU A 119 5.74 -7.72 5.37
C GLU A 119 4.46 -6.97 4.95
N LEU A 120 3.90 -7.24 3.76
CA LEU A 120 2.57 -6.75 3.38
C LEU A 120 1.48 -7.27 4.33
N GLY A 121 1.55 -8.53 4.75
CA GLY A 121 0.62 -9.10 5.73
C GLY A 121 0.72 -8.42 7.08
N LYS A 122 1.96 -8.18 7.57
CA LYS A 122 2.21 -7.43 8.81
C LYS A 122 1.68 -6.00 8.73
N LEU A 123 1.90 -5.32 7.60
CA LEU A 123 1.38 -3.97 7.35
C LEU A 123 -0.15 -3.92 7.45
N ILE A 124 -0.86 -4.89 6.88
CA ILE A 124 -2.32 -4.96 6.94
C ILE A 124 -2.81 -5.08 8.40
N LEU A 125 -2.16 -5.93 9.21
CA LEU A 125 -2.53 -6.10 10.62
C LEU A 125 -2.21 -4.85 11.45
N ARG A 126 -1.04 -4.23 11.22
CA ARG A 126 -0.66 -2.97 11.87
C ARG A 126 -1.63 -1.84 11.52
N LEU A 127 -2.03 -1.76 10.25
CA LEU A 127 -3.03 -0.80 9.79
C LEU A 127 -4.40 -1.04 10.45
N ARG A 128 -4.83 -2.30 10.58
CA ARG A 128 -6.04 -2.66 11.32
C ARG A 128 -5.98 -2.14 12.75
N GLU A 129 -4.89 -2.40 13.46
CA GLU A 129 -4.71 -1.98 14.85
C GLU A 129 -4.82 -0.47 15.01
N LYS A 130 -4.09 0.31 14.19
CA LYS A 130 -4.13 1.78 14.25
C LYS A 130 -5.48 2.38 13.84
N ILE A 131 -6.19 1.75 12.92
CA ILE A 131 -7.52 2.21 12.52
C ILE A 131 -8.55 1.89 13.61
N CYS A 132 -8.46 0.71 14.24
CA CYS A 132 -9.41 0.32 15.28
C CYS A 132 -9.14 1.01 16.62
N SER A 133 -7.91 1.50 16.86
CA SER A 133 -7.58 2.28 18.05
C SER A 133 -8.15 3.70 18.01
N ASN A 134 -8.51 4.21 16.82
CA ASN A 134 -9.18 5.50 16.66
C ASN A 134 -10.71 5.34 16.80
N PRO A 135 -11.33 5.83 17.90
CA PRO A 135 -12.76 5.65 18.14
C PRO A 135 -13.65 6.30 17.06
N ASP A 136 -13.18 7.36 16.42
CA ASP A 136 -13.94 8.10 15.40
C ASP A 136 -14.19 7.27 14.14
N ASN A 137 -13.35 6.26 13.88
CA ASN A 137 -13.55 5.36 12.76
C ASN A 137 -14.78 4.46 12.95
N ALA A 138 -15.11 4.13 14.21
CA ALA A 138 -16.21 3.24 14.59
C ALA A 138 -16.21 1.90 13.81
N VAL A 139 -15.03 1.30 13.62
CA VAL A 139 -14.83 0.02 12.93
C VAL A 139 -14.29 -1.01 13.92
N ALA A 140 -14.95 -2.16 13.99
CA ALA A 140 -14.46 -3.30 14.75
C ALA A 140 -13.38 -4.07 13.96
N PRO A 141 -12.37 -4.69 14.62
CA PRO A 141 -11.30 -5.43 13.94
C PRO A 141 -11.79 -6.49 12.94
N GLU A 142 -12.92 -7.15 13.25
CA GLU A 142 -13.56 -8.16 12.43
C GLU A 142 -14.18 -7.61 11.13
N ASP A 143 -14.61 -6.35 11.16
CA ASP A 143 -15.25 -5.59 10.06
C ASP A 143 -14.22 -4.78 9.25
N PHE A 144 -12.97 -4.69 9.71
CA PHE A 144 -11.88 -4.02 9.01
C PHE A 144 -11.56 -4.73 7.68
N ARG A 145 -11.54 -3.96 6.60
CA ARG A 145 -11.11 -4.42 5.28
C ARG A 145 -10.17 -3.42 4.60
N VAL A 146 -9.39 -3.89 3.63
CA VAL A 146 -8.52 -3.08 2.76
C VAL A 146 -8.72 -3.41 1.30
N TYR A 147 -8.37 -2.46 0.44
CA TYR A 147 -8.15 -2.65 -0.99
C TYR A 147 -6.65 -2.71 -1.27
N LEU A 148 -6.23 -3.69 -2.07
CA LEU A 148 -4.89 -3.74 -2.64
C LEU A 148 -4.95 -3.19 -4.05
N VAL A 149 -4.14 -2.16 -4.34
CA VAL A 149 -3.99 -1.59 -5.69
C VAL A 149 -2.54 -1.80 -6.11
N ALA A 150 -2.31 -2.75 -7.00
CA ALA A 150 -0.99 -3.05 -7.49
C ALA A 150 -0.72 -2.40 -8.84
N HIS A 151 0.53 -2.00 -9.04
CA HIS A 151 1.02 -1.52 -10.33
C HIS A 151 2.19 -2.38 -10.81
N SER A 152 2.18 -2.79 -12.08
CA SER A 152 3.24 -3.60 -12.69
C SER A 152 3.55 -4.86 -11.84
N MET A 153 4.82 -5.18 -11.59
CA MET A 153 5.24 -6.32 -10.76
C MET A 153 4.76 -6.27 -9.30
N GLY A 154 4.20 -5.16 -8.80
CA GLY A 154 3.57 -5.11 -7.48
C GLY A 154 2.41 -6.10 -7.37
N GLY A 155 1.83 -6.47 -8.53
CA GLY A 155 0.83 -7.52 -8.61
C GLY A 155 1.38 -8.89 -8.20
N LEU A 156 2.66 -9.16 -8.46
CA LEU A 156 3.33 -10.40 -8.05
C LEU A 156 3.52 -10.45 -6.54
N VAL A 157 3.83 -9.32 -5.89
CA VAL A 157 3.90 -9.23 -4.42
C VAL A 157 2.53 -9.52 -3.81
N CYS A 158 1.48 -8.88 -4.32
CA CYS A 158 0.11 -9.10 -3.86
C CYS A 158 -0.35 -10.56 -4.11
N ARG A 159 -0.01 -11.14 -5.27
CA ARG A 159 -0.33 -12.55 -5.58
C ARG A 159 0.46 -13.52 -4.70
N CYS A 160 1.73 -13.24 -4.44
CA CYS A 160 2.54 -14.00 -3.49
C CYS A 160 1.87 -13.98 -2.11
N PHE A 161 1.46 -12.81 -1.63
CA PHE A 161 0.74 -12.68 -0.37
C PHE A 161 -0.58 -13.47 -0.36
N LEU A 162 -1.45 -13.25 -1.35
CA LEU A 162 -2.82 -13.76 -1.38
C LEU A 162 -2.92 -15.25 -1.71
N GLN A 163 -2.03 -15.78 -2.55
CA GLN A 163 -2.21 -17.09 -3.18
C GLN A 163 -1.17 -18.13 -2.76
N ASN A 164 -0.05 -17.72 -2.17
CA ASN A 164 0.94 -18.67 -1.68
C ASN A 164 0.54 -19.22 -0.31
N ALA A 165 -0.04 -20.42 -0.29
CA ALA A 165 -0.42 -21.11 0.95
C ALA A 165 0.77 -21.40 1.88
N GLN A 166 2.00 -21.46 1.34
CA GLN A 166 3.24 -21.72 2.07
C GLN A 166 4.04 -20.45 2.37
N LEU A 167 3.45 -19.26 2.18
CA LEU A 167 4.12 -18.00 2.49
C LEU A 167 4.54 -17.98 3.96
N GLY A 168 5.84 -17.74 4.19
CA GLY A 168 6.41 -17.71 5.53
C GLY A 168 6.74 -19.08 6.13
N ALA A 169 6.32 -20.20 5.50
CA ALA A 169 6.58 -21.54 6.02
C ALA A 169 8.04 -22.00 5.85
N ASP A 170 8.80 -21.34 4.95
CA ASP A 170 10.22 -21.60 4.78
C ASP A 170 11.00 -21.12 6.03
N PRO A 171 11.74 -22.02 6.72
CA PRO A 171 12.46 -21.70 7.94
C PRO A 171 13.42 -20.50 7.83
N LYS A 172 13.88 -20.15 6.61
CA LYS A 172 14.76 -19.00 6.39
C LYS A 172 14.14 -17.64 6.74
N PHE A 173 12.81 -17.56 6.82
CA PHE A 173 12.11 -16.34 7.21
C PHE A 173 11.95 -16.21 8.73
N HIS A 174 12.34 -17.23 9.50
CA HIS A 174 12.37 -17.20 10.97
C HIS A 174 11.07 -16.75 11.64
N LEU A 175 9.91 -16.99 11.01
CA LEU A 175 8.60 -16.60 11.53
C LEU A 175 8.18 -17.50 12.70
N ARG A 176 7.61 -16.88 13.72
CA ARG A 176 6.96 -17.59 14.83
C ARG A 176 5.58 -18.09 14.39
N PRO A 177 5.02 -19.13 15.04
CA PRO A 177 3.70 -19.67 14.72
C PRO A 177 2.58 -18.61 14.71
N GLU A 178 2.61 -17.65 15.63
CA GLU A 178 1.67 -16.54 15.69
C GLU A 178 1.75 -15.60 14.47
N GLU A 179 2.94 -15.42 13.89
CA GLU A 179 3.14 -14.59 12.70
C GLU A 179 2.56 -15.29 11.46
N LEU A 180 2.73 -16.61 11.36
CA LEU A 180 2.11 -17.43 10.31
C LEU A 180 0.58 -17.37 10.37
N GLN A 181 0.01 -17.46 11.58
CA GLN A 181 -1.42 -17.30 11.79
C GLN A 181 -1.87 -15.88 11.42
N GLY A 182 -1.09 -14.87 11.79
CA GLY A 182 -1.31 -13.48 11.40
C GLY A 182 -1.38 -13.30 9.89
N LEU A 183 -0.51 -13.95 9.10
CA LEU A 183 -0.57 -13.89 7.64
C LEU A 183 -1.89 -14.45 7.09
N ALA A 184 -2.38 -15.56 7.65
CA ALA A 184 -3.68 -16.11 7.27
C ALA A 184 -4.82 -15.15 7.62
N GLU A 185 -4.77 -14.52 8.79
CA GLU A 185 -5.74 -13.51 9.21
C GLU A 185 -5.72 -12.29 8.28
N ALA A 186 -4.54 -11.76 7.97
CA ALA A 186 -4.34 -10.59 7.13
C ALA A 186 -4.99 -10.77 5.74
N ARG A 187 -4.89 -11.97 5.15
CA ARG A 187 -5.55 -12.28 3.87
C ARG A 187 -7.07 -12.12 3.93
N THR A 188 -7.69 -12.49 5.05
CA THR A 188 -9.14 -12.32 5.24
C THR A 188 -9.57 -10.86 5.36
N ARG A 189 -8.62 -9.94 5.56
CA ARG A 189 -8.89 -8.49 5.59
C ARG A 189 -8.89 -7.86 4.20
N VAL A 190 -8.44 -8.55 3.15
CA VAL A 190 -8.46 -7.99 1.79
C VAL A 190 -9.84 -8.17 1.17
N ASP A 191 -10.55 -7.08 0.88
CA ASP A 191 -11.86 -7.11 0.23
C ASP A 191 -11.72 -7.22 -1.29
N LYS A 192 -10.86 -6.37 -1.88
CA LYS A 192 -10.60 -6.35 -3.33
C LYS A 192 -9.13 -6.15 -3.62
N PHE A 193 -8.73 -6.73 -4.75
CA PHE A 193 -7.41 -6.61 -5.33
C PHE A 193 -7.53 -6.12 -6.77
N PHE A 194 -6.88 -5.00 -7.07
CA PHE A 194 -6.82 -4.36 -8.37
C PHE A 194 -5.39 -4.44 -8.91
N THR A 195 -5.23 -4.74 -10.19
CA THR A 195 -3.94 -4.89 -10.89
C THR A 195 -3.99 -4.20 -12.23
#